data_AF-A0A3M1R9M9-F1
#
_entry.id   AF-A0A3M1R9M9-F1
#
_cell.length_a   1.000
_cell.length_b   1.000
_cell.length_c   1.000
_cell.angle_alpha   90.00
_cell.angle_beta   90.00
_cell.angle_gamma   90.00
#
_symmetry.space_group_name_H-M   'P 1'
#
loop_
_entity.id
_entity.type
_entity.pdbx_description
1 polymer ?
#
loop_
_entity_poly.entity_id
_entity_poly.type
_entity_poly.pdbx_seq_one_letter_code
_entity_poly.pdbx_strand_id
1 'polypeptide(L)'
;MKRTRWLWFSGILLLAIPYVVLIAAGGYWCYRQGWLWGYLAVSAAVTAIGWALLSLGKRGKAAPLPQHREPPEGWPPHDREVWKVVDALAVQAEQDAFPLNSPEDAWKLLSHVLETVAKEYYPDSKTPTLETPLPDVLRIVEKVAVELREVLERRVPGAHILRMGDFERMRRLSSMSERFY
;
A
#
# COMPACT_ATOMS: atom_id res chain seq x y z
N MET A 1 -12.93 -16.38 -20.02
CA MET A 1 -12.95 -15.63 -18.74
C MET A 1 -14.35 -15.31 -18.18
N LYS A 2 -15.45 -15.30 -18.96
CA LYS A 2 -16.82 -15.02 -18.44
C LYS A 2 -17.44 -16.18 -17.61
N ARG A 3 -17.15 -17.43 -17.97
CA ARG A 3 -17.71 -18.65 -17.33
C ARG A 3 -17.31 -18.81 -15.85
N THR A 4 -16.06 -18.52 -15.51
CA THR A 4 -15.56 -18.65 -14.13
C THR A 4 -16.13 -17.60 -13.19
N ARG A 5 -16.33 -16.35 -13.66
CA ARG A 5 -17.04 -15.31 -12.88
C ARG A 5 -18.49 -15.70 -12.63
N TRP A 6 -19.18 -16.24 -13.62
CA TRP A 6 -20.59 -16.65 -13.48
C TRP A 6 -20.77 -17.81 -12.50
N LEU A 7 -19.87 -18.80 -12.53
CA LEU A 7 -19.85 -19.89 -11.55
C LEU A 7 -19.57 -19.38 -10.13
N TRP A 8 -18.65 -18.43 -9.97
CA TRP A 8 -18.37 -17.80 -8.68
C TRP A 8 -19.58 -17.02 -8.14
N PHE A 9 -20.22 -16.21 -8.97
CA PHE A 9 -21.45 -15.50 -8.60
C PHE A 9 -22.59 -16.47 -8.25
N SER A 10 -22.74 -17.56 -9.01
CA SER A 10 -23.75 -18.57 -8.72
C SER A 10 -23.48 -19.30 -7.41
N GLY A 11 -22.22 -19.57 -7.06
CA GLY A 11 -21.84 -20.18 -5.79
C GLY A 11 -22.11 -19.27 -4.60
N ILE A 12 -21.77 -17.98 -4.72
CA ILE A 12 -22.09 -16.97 -3.70
C ILE A 12 -23.61 -16.82 -3.54
N LEU A 13 -24.34 -16.77 -4.66
CA LEU A 13 -25.80 -16.66 -4.64
C LEU A 13 -26.43 -17.88 -3.98
N LEU A 14 -25.98 -19.09 -4.31
CA LEU A 14 -26.48 -20.33 -3.71
C LEU A 14 -26.20 -20.40 -2.20
N LEU A 15 -25.04 -19.90 -1.77
CA LEU A 15 -24.68 -19.81 -0.35
C LEU A 15 -25.48 -18.73 0.40
N ALA A 16 -25.87 -17.65 -0.29
CA ALA A 16 -26.64 -16.54 0.28
C ALA A 16 -28.14 -16.87 0.42
N ILE A 17 -28.69 -17.72 -0.45
CA ILE A 17 -30.10 -18.14 -0.42
C ILE A 17 -30.59 -18.58 0.97
N PRO A 18 -29.92 -19.51 1.70
CA PRO A 18 -30.41 -19.95 3.01
C PRO A 18 -30.49 -18.80 4.02
N TYR A 19 -29.56 -17.84 3.97
CA TYR A 19 -29.59 -16.67 4.85
C TYR A 19 -30.72 -15.71 4.48
N VAL A 20 -30.96 -15.47 3.20
CA VAL A 20 -32.06 -14.61 2.73
C VAL A 20 -33.42 -15.22 3.09
N VAL A 21 -33.57 -16.53 2.93
CA VAL A 21 -34.78 -17.26 3.34
C VAL A 21 -34.97 -17.18 4.85
N LEU A 22 -33.90 -17.35 5.64
CA LEU A 22 -33.97 -17.25 7.10
C LEU A 22 -34.35 -15.83 7.57
N ILE A 23 -33.80 -14.79 6.92
CA ILE A 23 -34.13 -13.39 7.18
C ILE A 23 -35.59 -13.10 6.84
N ALA A 24 -36.06 -13.53 5.66
CA ALA A 24 -37.44 -13.32 5.24
C ALA A 24 -38.44 -14.10 6.12
N ALA A 25 -38.15 -15.35 6.45
CA ALA A 25 -38.98 -16.17 7.32
C ALA A 25 -39.00 -15.64 8.76
N GLY A 26 -37.84 -15.23 9.29
CA GLY A 26 -37.74 -14.59 10.61
C GLY A 26 -38.48 -13.26 10.68
N GLY A 27 -38.37 -12.43 9.63
CA GLY A 27 -39.12 -11.18 9.51
C GLY A 27 -40.63 -11.39 9.39
N TYR A 28 -41.08 -12.36 8.58
CA TYR A 28 -42.49 -12.70 8.42
C TYR A 28 -43.10 -13.24 9.72
N TRP A 29 -42.37 -14.08 10.46
CA TRP A 29 -42.79 -14.59 11.76
C TRP A 29 -42.84 -13.47 12.81
N CYS A 30 -41.83 -12.59 12.89
CA CYS A 30 -41.85 -11.44 13.80
C CYS A 30 -42.97 -10.44 13.48
N TYR A 31 -43.33 -10.27 12.21
CA TYR A 31 -44.47 -9.45 11.80
C TYR A 31 -45.80 -10.02 12.33
N ARG A 32 -45.99 -11.34 12.27
CA ARG A 32 -47.18 -12.01 12.82
C ARG A 32 -47.28 -11.92 14.35
N GLN A 33 -46.14 -11.90 15.05
CA GLN A 33 -46.08 -11.88 16.52
C GLN A 33 -46.01 -10.47 17.14
N GLY A 34 -45.94 -9.40 16.32
CA GLY A 34 -45.84 -8.00 16.78
C GLY A 34 -44.45 -7.59 17.30
N TRP A 35 -43.42 -8.42 17.11
CA TRP A 35 -42.07 -8.22 17.64
C TRP A 35 -41.10 -7.59 16.63
N LEU A 36 -41.64 -6.92 15.59
CA LEU A 36 -40.87 -6.34 14.49
C LEU A 36 -39.77 -5.37 14.98
N TRP A 37 -40.09 -4.57 15.99
CA TRP A 37 -39.15 -3.62 16.60
C TRP A 37 -38.00 -4.31 17.32
N GLY A 38 -38.24 -5.46 17.96
CA GLY A 38 -37.19 -6.27 18.58
C GLY A 38 -36.24 -6.86 17.53
N TYR A 39 -36.79 -7.37 16.42
CA TYR A 39 -35.99 -7.86 15.30
C TYR A 39 -35.13 -6.75 14.67
N LEU A 40 -35.73 -5.58 14.41
CA LEU A 40 -35.00 -4.42 13.90
C LEU A 40 -33.89 -3.97 14.85
N ALA A 41 -34.18 -3.86 16.15
CA ALA A 41 -33.19 -3.48 17.16
C ALA A 41 -32.00 -4.46 17.21
N VAL A 42 -32.25 -5.77 17.20
CA VAL A 42 -31.17 -6.79 17.20
C VAL A 42 -30.38 -6.72 15.90
N SER A 43 -31.05 -6.61 14.75
CA SER A 43 -30.36 -6.50 13.44
C SER A 43 -29.49 -5.25 13.34
N ALA A 44 -29.98 -4.11 13.85
CA ALA A 44 -29.23 -2.86 13.91
C ALA A 44 -28.05 -2.95 14.86
N ALA A 45 -28.22 -3.59 16.03
CA ALA A 45 -27.14 -3.81 16.99
C ALA A 45 -26.03 -4.70 16.41
N VAL A 46 -26.38 -5.82 15.76
CA VAL A 46 -25.40 -6.72 15.12
C VAL A 46 -24.67 -5.99 13.98
N THR A 47 -25.39 -5.21 13.18
CA THR A 47 -24.79 -4.41 12.09
C THR A 47 -23.85 -3.35 12.66
N ALA A 48 -24.24 -2.66 13.74
CA ALA A 48 -23.41 -1.68 14.42
C ALA A 48 -22.15 -2.31 15.03
N ILE A 49 -22.26 -3.49 15.64
CA ILE A 49 -21.11 -4.23 16.18
C ILE A 49 -20.18 -4.68 15.05
N GLY A 50 -20.72 -5.25 13.97
CA GLY A 50 -19.93 -5.64 12.80
C GLY A 50 -19.23 -4.45 12.16
N TRP A 51 -19.93 -3.32 12.03
CA TRP A 51 -19.34 -2.07 11.54
C TRP A 51 -18.28 -1.53 12.49
N ALA A 52 -18.49 -1.58 13.81
CA ALA A 52 -17.51 -1.21 14.81
C ALA A 52 -16.25 -2.07 14.71
N LEU A 53 -16.39 -3.39 14.61
CA LEU A 53 -15.26 -4.33 14.43
C LEU A 53 -14.50 -4.07 13.11
N LEU A 54 -15.21 -3.84 12.01
CA LEU A 54 -14.59 -3.49 10.73
C LEU A 54 -13.89 -2.12 10.80
N SER A 55 -14.49 -1.15 11.50
CA SER A 55 -13.90 0.19 11.69
C SER A 55 -12.66 0.14 12.58
N LEU A 56 -12.63 -0.74 13.59
CA LEU A 56 -11.47 -1.02 14.43
C LEU A 56 -10.32 -1.60 13.61
N GLY A 57 -10.60 -2.50 12.67
CA GLY A 57 -9.61 -3.00 11.71
C GLY A 57 -9.09 -1.92 10.76
N LYS A 58 -9.96 -1.00 10.32
CA LYS A 58 -9.56 0.16 9.49
C LYS A 58 -8.84 1.26 10.25
N ARG A 59 -8.91 1.29 11.59
CA ARG A 59 -8.11 2.21 12.44
C ARG A 59 -6.63 1.84 12.47
N GLY A 60 -6.28 0.63 12.05
CA GLY A 60 -4.93 0.27 11.64
C GLY A 60 -4.56 0.82 10.26
N LYS A 61 -4.96 2.06 9.91
CA LYS A 61 -4.27 2.77 8.83
C LYS A 61 -2.81 2.75 9.24
N ALA A 62 -1.97 2.12 8.41
CA ALA A 62 -0.54 2.08 8.61
C ALA A 62 -0.12 3.47 9.06
N ALA A 63 0.36 3.60 10.31
CA ALA A 63 0.88 4.86 10.81
C ALA A 63 1.79 5.43 9.71
N PRO A 64 1.76 6.73 9.40
CA PRO A 64 2.71 7.30 8.46
C PRO A 64 4.09 6.70 8.75
N LEU A 65 4.82 6.28 7.70
CA LEU A 65 6.22 5.87 7.89
C LEU A 65 6.84 6.92 8.82
N PRO A 66 7.52 6.52 9.91
CA PRO A 66 8.17 7.51 10.75
C PRO A 66 9.08 8.29 9.81
N GLN A 67 8.76 9.56 9.57
CA GLN A 67 9.54 10.45 8.74
C GLN A 67 10.80 10.75 9.54
N HIS A 68 11.72 9.79 9.62
CA HIS A 68 13.08 10.04 10.09
C HIS A 68 13.73 10.89 9.01
N ARG A 69 13.46 12.20 9.06
CA ARG A 69 14.16 13.22 8.28
C ARG A 69 15.54 13.52 8.86
N GLU A 70 15.84 12.99 10.03
CA GLU A 70 17.12 13.23 10.69
C GLU A 70 18.14 12.16 10.31
N PRO A 71 19.38 12.56 9.97
CA PRO A 71 20.44 11.62 9.68
C PRO A 71 20.80 10.83 10.95
N PRO A 72 21.11 9.53 10.86
CA PRO A 72 21.47 8.71 12.01
C PRO A 72 22.59 9.30 12.87
N GLU A 73 22.45 9.19 14.19
CA GLU A 73 23.49 9.56 15.15
C GLU A 73 24.73 8.67 14.94
N GLY A 74 25.77 9.24 14.32
CA GLY A 74 27.00 8.51 13.97
C GLY A 74 27.50 8.74 12.55
N TRP A 75 26.73 9.43 11.70
CA TRP A 75 27.20 9.78 10.36
C TRP A 75 28.38 10.77 10.37
N PRO A 76 29.37 10.57 9.49
CA PRO A 76 30.43 11.55 9.24
C PRO A 76 29.86 12.95 8.93
N PRO A 77 30.62 14.03 9.19
CA PRO A 77 30.20 15.39 8.85
C PRO A 77 29.82 15.55 7.37
N HIS A 78 30.59 14.96 6.46
CA HIS A 78 30.34 15.02 5.02
C HIS A 78 29.00 14.38 4.63
N ASP A 79 28.72 13.16 5.10
CA ASP A 79 27.46 12.46 4.81
C ASP A 79 26.23 13.22 5.33
N ARG A 80 26.39 13.98 6.43
CA ARG A 80 25.34 14.87 6.94
C ARG A 80 25.11 16.10 6.06
N GLU A 81 26.13 16.57 5.34
CA GLU A 81 25.98 17.62 4.34
C GLU A 81 25.25 17.08 3.11
N VAL A 82 25.63 15.90 2.62
CA VAL A 82 24.92 15.22 1.52
C VAL A 82 23.46 14.96 1.88
N TRP A 83 23.17 14.59 3.13
CA TRP A 83 21.80 14.40 3.62
C TRP A 83 20.92 15.65 3.46
N LYS A 84 21.47 16.85 3.67
CA LYS A 84 20.71 18.10 3.48
C LYS A 84 20.28 18.30 2.03
N VAL A 85 21.09 17.86 1.07
CA VAL A 85 20.75 17.92 -0.36
C VAL A 85 19.57 16.99 -0.66
N VAL A 86 19.60 15.78 -0.10
CA VAL A 86 18.50 14.81 -0.25
C VAL A 86 17.22 15.30 0.43
N ASP A 87 17.32 15.90 1.63
CA ASP A 87 16.18 16.46 2.35
C ASP A 87 15.55 17.63 1.58
N ALA A 88 16.36 18.49 0.95
CA ALA A 88 15.87 19.55 0.07
C ALA A 88 15.13 18.99 -1.16
N LEU A 89 15.63 17.91 -1.77
CA LEU A 89 14.92 17.23 -2.86
C LEU A 89 13.61 16.61 -2.40
N ALA A 90 13.57 16.03 -1.20
CA ALA A 90 12.35 15.46 -0.62
C ALA A 90 11.28 16.55 -0.40
N VAL A 91 11.66 17.72 0.12
CA VAL A 91 10.75 18.86 0.28
C VAL A 91 10.21 19.35 -1.07
N GLN A 92 11.04 19.40 -2.12
CA GLN A 92 10.59 19.75 -3.46
C GLN A 92 9.59 18.72 -4.04
N ALA A 93 9.85 17.43 -3.82
CA ALA A 93 8.93 16.37 -4.24
C ALA A 93 7.59 16.42 -3.50
N GLU A 94 7.57 16.78 -2.22
CA GLU A 94 6.32 17.00 -1.45
C GLU A 94 5.49 18.18 -1.97
N GLN A 95 6.13 19.18 -2.58
CA GLN A 95 5.49 20.38 -3.13
C GLN A 95 4.97 20.20 -4.56
N ASP A 96 4.74 18.94 -4.99
CA ASP A 96 4.18 18.58 -6.30
C ASP A 96 5.10 18.94 -7.49
N ALA A 97 6.40 19.17 -7.25
CA ALA A 97 7.38 19.39 -8.33
C ALA A 97 7.62 18.14 -9.19
N PHE A 98 7.24 16.96 -8.67
CA PHE A 98 7.33 15.68 -9.38
C PHE A 98 5.99 14.93 -9.29
N PRO A 99 5.22 14.82 -10.38
CA PRO A 99 3.96 14.08 -10.37
C PRO A 99 4.25 12.58 -10.18
N LEU A 100 3.98 12.01 -9.01
CA LEU A 100 4.11 10.56 -8.73
C LEU A 100 2.91 9.75 -9.25
N ASN A 101 2.38 10.14 -10.40
CA ASN A 101 1.16 9.55 -10.97
C ASN A 101 1.45 8.29 -11.79
N SER A 102 2.71 8.09 -12.19
CA SER A 102 3.15 6.96 -13.00
C SER A 102 4.42 6.31 -12.44
N PRO A 103 4.61 4.99 -12.66
CA PRO A 103 5.87 4.31 -12.34
C PRO A 103 7.10 4.97 -13.00
N GLU A 104 6.92 5.53 -14.19
CA GLU A 104 7.97 6.21 -14.95
C GLU A 104 8.44 7.49 -14.26
N ASP A 105 7.52 8.24 -13.64
CA ASP A 105 7.87 9.46 -12.91
C ASP A 105 8.60 9.16 -11.61
N ALA A 106 8.24 8.07 -10.92
CA ALA A 106 9.00 7.57 -9.78
C ALA A 106 10.44 7.16 -10.18
N TRP A 107 10.62 6.53 -11.35
CA TRP A 107 11.94 6.19 -11.86
C TRP A 107 12.80 7.42 -12.20
N LYS A 108 12.20 8.46 -12.79
CA LYS A 108 12.89 9.73 -13.06
C LYS A 108 13.35 10.40 -11.77
N LEU A 109 12.47 10.46 -10.76
CA LEU A 109 12.81 11.03 -9.46
C LEU A 109 13.96 10.27 -8.79
N LEU A 110 13.90 8.93 -8.78
CA LEU A 110 14.98 8.09 -8.27
C LEU A 110 16.31 8.37 -8.98
N SER A 111 16.28 8.41 -10.31
CA SER A 111 17.48 8.67 -11.13
C SER A 111 18.06 10.05 -10.80
N HIS A 112 17.21 11.06 -10.66
CA HIS A 112 17.62 12.42 -10.31
C HIS A 112 18.26 12.51 -8.91
N VAL A 113 17.69 11.81 -7.93
CA VAL A 113 18.28 11.72 -6.58
C VAL A 113 19.65 11.04 -6.63
N LEU A 114 19.77 9.91 -7.34
CA LEU A 114 21.04 9.19 -7.46
C LEU A 114 22.12 10.04 -8.14
N GLU A 115 21.78 10.74 -9.22
CA GLU A 115 22.72 11.64 -9.89
C GLU A 115 23.17 12.79 -8.98
N THR A 116 22.25 13.36 -8.22
CA THR A 116 22.54 14.49 -7.32
C THR A 116 23.45 14.05 -6.17
N VAL A 117 23.15 12.92 -5.53
CA VAL A 117 23.99 12.35 -4.47
C VAL A 117 25.35 11.95 -5.00
N ALA A 118 25.43 11.32 -6.17
CA ALA A 118 26.70 10.90 -6.75
C ALA A 118 27.61 12.10 -7.07
N LYS A 119 27.06 13.22 -7.56
CA LYS A 119 27.83 14.45 -7.78
C LYS A 119 28.42 15.03 -6.51
N GLU A 120 27.72 14.91 -5.39
CA GLU A 120 28.20 15.41 -4.09
C GLU A 120 29.39 14.59 -3.56
N TYR A 121 29.37 13.27 -3.76
CA TYR A 121 30.48 12.39 -3.37
C TYR A 121 31.65 12.39 -4.36
N TYR A 122 31.39 12.59 -5.66
CA TYR A 122 32.39 12.53 -6.73
C TYR A 122 32.32 13.76 -7.66
N PRO A 123 32.65 14.97 -7.16
CA PRO A 123 32.46 16.22 -7.91
C PRO A 123 33.35 16.34 -9.16
N ASP A 124 34.53 15.72 -9.15
CA ASP A 124 35.51 15.81 -10.25
C ASP A 124 35.35 14.72 -11.33
N SER A 125 34.41 13.77 -11.15
CA SER A 125 34.21 12.68 -12.13
C SER A 125 33.25 13.09 -13.25
N LYS A 126 33.57 12.66 -14.48
CA LYS A 126 32.68 12.81 -15.65
C LYS A 126 31.45 11.91 -15.56
N THR A 127 31.50 10.84 -14.78
CA THR A 127 30.39 9.91 -14.54
C THR A 127 30.33 9.53 -13.05
N PRO A 128 29.87 10.45 -12.18
CA PRO A 128 29.90 10.28 -10.72
C PRO A 128 29.18 9.01 -10.23
N THR A 129 28.14 8.57 -10.92
CA THR A 129 27.36 7.37 -10.56
C THR A 129 28.11 6.06 -10.78
N LEU A 130 29.19 6.05 -11.57
CA LEU A 130 29.99 4.87 -11.89
C LEU A 130 31.29 4.76 -11.06
N GLU A 131 31.62 5.77 -10.27
CA GLU A 131 32.80 5.77 -9.39
C GLU A 131 32.57 5.00 -8.08
N THR A 132 31.30 4.74 -7.74
CA THR A 132 30.94 4.00 -6.53
C THR A 132 31.41 2.55 -6.62
N PRO A 133 32.19 2.04 -5.65
CA PRO A 133 32.61 0.65 -5.65
C PRO A 133 31.41 -0.30 -5.66
N LEU A 134 31.46 -1.32 -6.52
CA LEU A 134 30.41 -2.34 -6.64
C LEU A 134 30.04 -3.01 -5.29
N PRO A 135 30.99 -3.34 -4.39
CA PRO A 135 30.66 -3.91 -3.08
C PRO A 135 29.77 -3.00 -2.23
N ASP A 136 29.97 -1.68 -2.28
CA ASP A 136 29.18 -0.72 -1.52
C ASP A 136 27.75 -0.63 -2.06
N VAL A 137 27.59 -0.68 -3.39
CA VAL A 137 26.27 -0.74 -4.03
C VAL A 137 25.52 -2.00 -3.61
N LEU A 138 26.17 -3.17 -3.61
CA LEU A 138 25.55 -4.41 -3.16
C LEU A 138 25.11 -4.35 -1.69
N ARG A 139 25.93 -3.74 -0.83
CA ARG A 139 25.60 -3.54 0.58
C ARG A 139 24.40 -2.62 0.78
N ILE A 140 24.27 -1.56 -0.03
CA ILE A 140 23.09 -0.69 -0.03
C ILE A 140 21.85 -1.48 -0.45
N VAL A 141 21.94 -2.25 -1.53
CA VAL A 141 20.83 -3.08 -2.03
C VAL A 141 20.39 -4.11 -0.99
N GLU A 142 21.33 -4.77 -0.32
CA GLU A 142 21.04 -5.71 0.78
C GLU A 142 20.26 -5.02 1.89
N LYS A 143 20.75 -3.86 2.36
CA LYS A 143 20.10 -3.10 3.44
C LYS A 143 18.68 -2.69 3.06
N VAL A 144 18.49 -2.14 1.85
CA VAL A 144 17.18 -1.75 1.35
C VAL A 144 16.24 -2.95 1.22
N ALA A 145 16.73 -4.09 0.75
CA ALA A 145 15.92 -5.31 0.64
C ALA A 145 15.46 -5.82 2.00
N VAL A 146 16.33 -5.79 3.02
CA VAL A 146 15.99 -6.16 4.39
C VAL A 146 14.94 -5.22 4.98
N GLU A 147 15.14 -3.91 4.87
CA GLU A 147 14.19 -2.90 5.38
C GLU A 147 12.83 -3.00 4.67
N LEU A 148 12.83 -3.18 3.35
CA LEU A 148 11.60 -3.35 2.57
C LEU A 148 10.82 -4.59 3.02
N ARG A 149 11.51 -5.71 3.25
CA ARG A 149 10.88 -6.92 3.78
C ARG A 149 10.22 -6.67 5.13
N GLU A 150 10.91 -6.01 6.06
CA GLU A 150 10.36 -5.69 7.38
C GLU A 150 9.13 -4.78 7.29
N VAL A 151 9.18 -3.77 6.42
CA VAL A 151 8.04 -2.86 6.18
C VAL A 151 6.85 -3.64 5.63
N LEU A 152 7.06 -4.52 4.65
CA LEU A 152 6.00 -5.34 4.07
C LEU A 152 5.38 -6.28 5.11
N GLU A 153 6.20 -7.00 5.88
CA GLU A 153 5.73 -7.94 6.91
C GLU A 153 4.94 -7.24 8.02
N ARG A 154 5.36 -6.04 8.44
CA ARG A 154 4.71 -5.31 9.55
C ARG A 154 3.46 -4.54 9.13
N ARG A 155 3.40 -4.00 7.91
CA ARG A 155 2.36 -3.02 7.52
C ARG A 155 1.40 -3.52 6.46
N VAL A 156 1.74 -4.54 5.68
CA VAL A 156 0.85 -5.08 4.65
C VAL A 156 0.19 -6.37 5.17
N PRO A 157 -1.09 -6.32 5.57
CA PRO A 157 -1.79 -7.52 6.02
C PRO A 157 -1.87 -8.53 4.86
N GLY A 158 -1.40 -9.75 5.11
CA GLY A 158 -1.32 -10.78 4.06
C GLY A 158 -0.12 -10.64 3.13
N ALA A 159 0.92 -9.87 3.48
CA ALA A 159 2.17 -9.78 2.70
C ALA A 159 2.76 -11.15 2.36
N HIS A 160 2.68 -12.11 3.29
CA HIS A 160 3.13 -13.50 3.12
C HIS A 160 2.36 -14.30 2.05
N ILE A 161 1.22 -13.79 1.57
CA ILE A 161 0.38 -14.41 0.54
C ILE A 161 0.67 -13.81 -0.83
N LEU A 162 1.29 -12.62 -0.89
CA LEU A 162 1.61 -11.94 -2.14
C LEU A 162 2.60 -12.77 -2.96
N ARG A 163 2.23 -13.02 -4.21
CA ARG A 163 3.07 -13.74 -5.18
C ARG A 163 3.59 -12.76 -6.22
N MET A 164 4.71 -13.11 -6.86
CA MET A 164 5.23 -12.35 -8.01
C MET A 164 4.16 -12.18 -9.13
N GLY A 165 3.28 -13.16 -9.30
CA GLY A 165 2.18 -13.08 -10.27
C GLY A 165 1.10 -12.03 -9.93
N ASP A 166 1.03 -11.56 -8.69
CA ASP A 166 0.07 -10.52 -8.28
C ASP A 166 0.51 -9.13 -8.77
N PHE A 167 1.83 -8.89 -8.91
CA PHE A 167 2.36 -7.66 -9.52
C PHE A 167 1.92 -7.51 -10.98
N GLU A 168 1.99 -8.58 -11.76
CA GLU A 168 1.55 -8.57 -13.16
C GLU A 168 0.03 -8.31 -13.27
N ARG A 169 -0.74 -8.88 -12.34
CA ARG A 169 -2.18 -8.64 -12.26
C ARG A 169 -2.50 -7.19 -11.90
N MET A 170 -1.69 -6.57 -11.04
CA MET A 170 -1.83 -5.17 -10.63
C MET A 170 -1.46 -4.21 -11.77
N ARG A 171 -0.38 -4.49 -12.51
CA ARG A 171 0.02 -3.74 -13.71
C ARG A 171 -1.09 -3.76 -14.78
N ARG A 172 -1.68 -4.94 -15.01
CA ARG A 172 -2.79 -5.09 -15.95
C ARG A 172 -4.04 -4.31 -15.52
N LEU A 173 -4.31 -4.21 -14.21
CA LEU A 173 -5.42 -3.40 -13.69
C LEU A 173 -5.17 -1.90 -13.86
N SER A 174 -3.96 -1.43 -13.63
CA SER A 174 -3.57 -0.02 -13.85
C SER A 174 -3.67 0.39 -15.33
N SER A 175 -3.23 -0.47 -16.27
CA SER A 175 -3.45 -0.22 -17.71
C SER A 175 -4.92 -0.22 -18.14
N MET A 176 -5.80 -0.83 -17.34
CA MET A 176 -7.23 -0.84 -17.60
C MET A 176 -7.91 0.45 -17.12
N SER A 177 -7.42 1.08 -16.05
CA SER A 177 -7.97 2.35 -15.55
C SER A 177 -7.66 3.53 -16.45
N GLU A 178 -6.49 3.54 -17.12
CA GLU A 178 -6.16 4.54 -18.14
C GLU A 178 -7.05 4.46 -19.39
N ARG A 179 -7.81 3.37 -19.56
CA ARG A 179 -8.73 3.20 -20.70
C ARG A 179 -10.14 3.73 -20.43
N PHE A 180 -10.44 4.09 -19.18
CA PHE A 180 -11.74 4.60 -18.74
C PHE A 180 -11.70 6.07 -18.29
N TYR A 181 -10.56 6.73 -18.44
CA TYR A 181 -10.39 8.18 -18.30
C TYR A 181 -9.80 8.73 -19.61
#